data_AF-A0A7S4PAB2-F1
#
_entry.id   AF-A0A7S4PAB2-F1
#
_cell.length_a   1.000
_cell.length_b   1.000
_cell.length_c   1.000
_cell.angle_alpha   90.00
_cell.angle_beta   90.00
_cell.angle_gamma   90.00
#
_symmetry.space_group_name_H-M   'P 1'
#
loop_
_entity.id
_entity.type
_entity.pdbx_description
1 polymer ?
#
loop_
_entity_poly.entity_id
_entity_poly.type
_entity_poly.pdbx_seq_one_letter_code
_entity_poly.pdbx_strand_id
1 'polypeptide(L)'
;DLLDSLAKKQTEVEEGEEEEEEEEEGKDLCEASPVIGGAMQLENFALTQRGSSVEGGTESMSKDISVSGFSISVGGKILLEDAELLISAGNRYGLVGPNGQGKSTLLMHIAKKAIAIPRHIDILMVEQEISASSKTPLQLVLEADVQRDVLLRERDQLEKQLARSFDMKKQERLQEVYSNLNAMRADAAE
;
A
#
# COMPACT_ATOMS: atom_id res chain seq x y z
N ASP A 1 -69.87 6.32 -27.27
CA ASP A 1 -69.17 7.27 -26.40
C ASP A 1 -68.00 7.81 -27.19
N LEU A 2 -68.17 8.84 -28.03
CA LEU A 2 -68.47 10.23 -27.69
C LEU A 2 -67.49 10.78 -26.65
N LEU A 3 -66.91 11.92 -27.03
CA LEU A 3 -66.02 12.83 -26.32
C LEU A 3 -64.54 12.38 -26.36
N ASP A 4 -63.57 13.17 -26.79
CA ASP A 4 -63.49 14.50 -27.43
C ASP A 4 -61.97 14.63 -27.69
N SER A 5 -61.50 14.84 -28.91
CA SER A 5 -61.29 16.16 -29.52
C SER A 5 -60.31 17.06 -28.72
N LEU A 6 -59.43 17.73 -29.48
CA LEU A 6 -58.51 18.83 -29.11
C LEU A 6 -57.12 18.37 -28.64
N ALA A 7 -55.99 18.57 -29.35
CA ALA A 7 -55.60 19.60 -30.32
C ALA A 7 -54.48 19.01 -31.23
N LYS A 8 -54.43 19.13 -32.57
CA LYS A 8 -54.28 20.29 -33.47
C LYS A 8 -53.18 21.30 -33.11
N LYS A 9 -52.01 21.15 -33.75
CA LYS A 9 -51.16 22.16 -34.47
C LYS A 9 -49.82 21.49 -34.82
N GLN A 10 -49.45 21.22 -36.09
CA GLN A 10 -48.79 22.13 -37.08
C GLN A 10 -47.62 22.91 -36.44
N THR A 11 -46.36 22.75 -36.87
CA THR A 11 -45.70 23.37 -38.06
C THR A 11 -44.32 22.70 -38.36
N GLU A 12 -44.01 22.33 -39.63
CA GLU A 12 -42.95 22.90 -40.54
C GLU A 12 -41.50 22.79 -40.01
N VAL A 13 -40.65 21.88 -40.55
CA VAL A 13 -39.74 22.01 -41.73
C VAL A 13 -38.69 23.11 -41.56
N GLU A 14 -37.40 22.72 -41.44
CA GLU A 14 -36.31 23.16 -42.31
C GLU A 14 -35.01 22.38 -42.01
N GLU A 15 -34.37 21.94 -43.09
CA GLU A 15 -33.05 21.31 -43.15
C GLU A 15 -31.95 22.35 -42.87
N GLY A 16 -30.86 21.90 -42.24
CA GLY A 16 -29.63 22.66 -42.08
C GLY A 16 -28.47 21.69 -41.90
N GLU A 17 -27.70 21.50 -42.98
CA GLU A 17 -26.40 20.83 -43.03
C GLU A 17 -25.38 21.67 -42.27
N GLU A 18 -24.59 21.06 -41.36
CA GLU A 18 -23.21 21.48 -41.12
C GLU A 18 -22.35 20.24 -40.82
N GLU A 19 -21.28 20.13 -41.60
CA GLU A 19 -20.23 19.12 -41.57
C GLU A 19 -19.32 19.34 -40.35
N GLU A 20 -19.01 18.28 -39.59
CA GLU A 20 -17.80 18.26 -38.76
C GLU A 20 -17.01 16.99 -39.09
N GLU A 21 -15.77 17.23 -39.51
CA GLU A 21 -14.77 16.27 -39.94
C GLU A 21 -14.33 15.38 -38.77
N GLU A 22 -14.49 14.06 -38.92
CA GLU A 22 -13.87 13.05 -38.07
C GLU A 22 -12.38 12.94 -38.44
N GLU A 23 -11.48 13.50 -37.62
CA GLU A 23 -10.09 13.05 -37.53
C GLU A 23 -10.02 11.83 -36.59
N GLU A 24 -10.05 10.61 -37.15
CA GLU A 24 -9.55 9.42 -36.48
C GLU A 24 -8.45 8.71 -37.30
N GLU A 25 -7.60 8.01 -36.54
CA GLU A 25 -6.64 6.97 -36.93
C GLU A 25 -5.17 7.36 -37.15
N GLY A 26 -4.52 7.66 -36.03
CA GLY A 26 -3.07 7.65 -35.84
C GLY A 26 -2.57 6.54 -34.90
N LYS A 27 -3.00 5.29 -35.10
CA LYS A 27 -2.36 4.02 -34.70
C LYS A 27 -1.72 3.95 -33.30
N ASP A 28 -2.54 3.53 -32.34
CA ASP A 28 -2.14 2.83 -31.12
C ASP A 28 -1.43 1.51 -31.45
N LEU A 29 -0.12 1.44 -31.21
CA LEU A 29 0.59 0.18 -30.98
C LEU A 29 1.72 0.43 -29.97
N CYS A 30 1.40 0.41 -28.69
CA CYS A 30 2.34 -0.03 -27.66
C CYS A 30 1.68 -1.19 -26.91
N GLU A 31 2.25 -2.36 -27.16
CA GLU A 31 1.74 -3.67 -26.79
C GLU A 31 1.63 -3.84 -25.27
N ALA A 32 0.61 -4.62 -24.88
CA ALA A 32 0.15 -4.87 -23.53
C ALA A 32 1.26 -5.26 -22.53
N SER A 33 1.27 -4.59 -21.37
CA SER A 33 2.01 -4.99 -20.18
C SER A 33 1.58 -6.36 -19.65
N PRO A 34 2.49 -7.21 -19.14
CA PRO A 34 2.09 -8.28 -18.26
C PRO A 34 1.81 -7.69 -16.88
N VAL A 35 0.53 -7.52 -16.54
CA VAL A 35 0.11 -7.36 -15.14
C VAL A 35 -0.17 -8.77 -14.62
N ILE A 36 0.82 -9.40 -13.99
CA ILE A 36 0.62 -10.67 -13.30
C ILE A 36 1.27 -10.61 -11.92
N GLY A 37 0.43 -10.44 -10.90
CA GLY A 37 0.50 -11.13 -9.60
C GLY A 37 1.88 -11.36 -8.97
N GLY A 38 2.70 -10.33 -8.87
CA GLY A 38 3.96 -10.35 -8.11
C GLY A 38 4.04 -9.09 -7.26
N ALA A 39 4.76 -9.17 -6.13
CA ALA A 39 5.05 -8.03 -5.27
C ALA A 39 5.36 -6.78 -6.11
N MET A 40 4.53 -5.73 -6.00
CA MET A 40 4.66 -4.53 -6.82
C MET A 40 6.02 -3.87 -6.56
N GLN A 41 6.93 -3.96 -7.54
CA GLN A 41 8.24 -3.33 -7.50
C GLN A 41 8.11 -1.84 -7.87
N LEU A 42 8.79 -0.97 -7.11
CA LEU A 42 8.74 0.47 -7.30
C LEU A 42 9.57 0.95 -8.51
N GLU A 43 10.40 0.08 -9.08
CA GLU A 43 11.36 0.42 -10.14
C GLU A 43 10.69 0.88 -11.45
N ASN A 44 9.43 0.51 -11.66
CA ASN A 44 8.65 0.94 -12.83
C ASN A 44 7.91 2.27 -12.60
N PHE A 45 7.99 2.83 -11.40
CA PHE A 45 7.28 4.04 -11.00
C PHE A 45 8.27 5.21 -10.87
N ALA A 46 8.03 6.29 -11.60
CA ALA A 46 8.80 7.53 -11.45
C ALA A 46 8.05 8.47 -10.49
N LEU A 47 8.76 8.90 -9.44
CA LEU A 47 8.30 9.89 -8.47
C LEU A 47 9.11 11.17 -8.66
N THR A 48 8.42 12.30 -8.86
CA THR A 48 9.01 13.63 -8.79
C THR A 48 8.38 14.39 -7.64
N GLN A 49 9.18 15.16 -6.90
CA GLN A 49 8.69 15.98 -5.79
C GLN A 49 9.37 17.34 -5.83
N ARG A 50 8.58 18.43 -5.90
CA ARG A 50 9.12 19.80 -5.80
C ARG A 50 9.36 20.14 -4.34
N GLY A 51 10.55 20.65 -4.03
CA GLY A 51 10.86 21.15 -2.69
C GLY A 51 10.96 20.06 -1.63
N SER A 52 11.72 18.98 -1.89
CA SER A 52 12.00 17.90 -0.92
C SER A 52 12.94 18.35 0.22
N SER A 53 12.72 19.54 0.75
CA SER A 53 13.21 19.87 2.07
C SER A 53 12.14 19.35 2.99
N VAL A 54 12.38 18.19 3.62
CA VAL A 54 11.81 17.97 4.96
C VAL A 54 12.46 19.06 5.80
N GLU A 55 11.95 20.28 5.71
CA GLU A 55 12.46 21.40 6.47
C GLU A 55 12.25 21.00 7.92
N GLY A 56 13.37 20.64 8.55
CA GLY A 56 13.47 20.50 9.98
C GLY A 56 13.28 21.86 10.61
N GLY A 57 12.05 22.38 10.55
CA GLY A 57 11.57 23.38 11.46
C GLY A 57 11.75 22.79 12.85
N THR A 58 12.39 23.55 13.72
CA THR A 58 12.36 23.37 15.18
C THR A 58 10.93 23.55 15.69
N GLU A 59 10.04 22.64 15.30
CA GLU A 59 8.62 22.64 15.65
C GLU A 59 8.25 21.24 16.12
N SER A 60 7.48 21.21 17.20
CA SER A 60 6.83 20.08 17.86
C SER A 60 6.77 18.80 17.02
N MET A 61 7.09 17.65 17.61
CA MET A 61 6.92 16.30 17.03
C MET A 61 5.45 16.03 16.67
N SER A 62 4.93 16.75 15.69
CA SER A 62 3.57 16.67 15.20
C SER A 62 3.42 15.32 14.51
N LYS A 63 2.28 14.69 14.73
CA LYS A 63 1.96 13.40 14.11
C LYS A 63 1.27 13.58 12.76
N ASP A 64 1.18 14.81 12.28
CA ASP A 64 0.54 15.17 11.02
C ASP A 64 1.53 15.00 9.87
N ILE A 65 1.02 14.56 8.72
CA ILE A 65 1.79 14.37 7.50
C ILE A 65 1.31 15.42 6.50
N SER A 66 2.25 16.23 6.00
CA SER A 66 2.01 17.20 4.93
C SER A 66 3.05 17.01 3.85
N VAL A 67 2.61 16.67 2.65
CA VAL A 67 3.46 16.49 1.46
C VAL A 67 2.83 17.25 0.31
N SER A 68 3.58 18.18 -0.30
CA SER A 68 3.12 18.96 -1.43
C SER A 68 3.96 18.71 -2.67
N GLY A 69 3.33 18.94 -3.83
CA GLY A 69 3.99 19.00 -5.13
C GLY A 69 4.66 17.69 -5.56
N PHE A 70 4.01 16.55 -5.32
CA PHE A 70 4.51 15.25 -5.78
C PHE A 70 3.73 14.73 -6.99
N SER A 71 4.43 14.12 -7.95
CA SER A 71 3.83 13.49 -9.12
C SER A 71 4.32 12.05 -9.25
N ILE A 72 3.41 11.13 -9.58
CA ILE A 72 3.70 9.71 -9.74
C ILE A 72 3.30 9.29 -11.15
N SER A 73 4.23 8.65 -11.86
CA SER A 73 4.00 8.11 -13.21
C SER A 73 4.52 6.68 -13.35
N VAL A 74 3.96 5.93 -14.31
CA VAL A 74 4.29 4.53 -14.59
C VAL A 74 4.34 4.30 -16.08
N GLY A 75 5.48 3.85 -16.61
CA GLY A 75 5.61 3.54 -18.04
C GLY A 75 5.14 4.69 -18.94
N GLY A 76 5.38 5.95 -18.55
CA GLY A 76 4.95 7.14 -19.30
C GLY A 76 3.53 7.64 -18.98
N LYS A 77 2.69 6.88 -18.28
CA LYS A 77 1.36 7.33 -17.84
C LYS A 77 1.45 8.06 -16.49
N ILE A 78 0.96 9.30 -16.44
CA ILE A 78 0.85 10.06 -15.19
C ILE A 78 -0.36 9.53 -14.41
N LEU A 79 -0.14 9.12 -13.16
CA LEU A 79 -1.19 8.65 -12.24
C LEU A 79 -1.62 9.77 -11.29
N LEU A 80 -0.66 10.55 -10.81
CA LEU A 80 -0.85 11.72 -9.96
C LEU A 80 0.05 12.83 -10.47
N GLU A 81 -0.50 14.02 -10.62
CA GLU A 81 0.21 15.21 -11.08
C GLU A 81 0.08 16.32 -10.05
N ASP A 82 1.22 16.87 -9.62
CA ASP A 82 1.33 17.98 -8.66
C ASP A 82 0.40 17.85 -7.45
N ALA A 83 0.32 16.62 -6.90
CA ALA A 83 -0.62 16.29 -5.84
C ALA A 83 -0.14 16.80 -4.48
N GLU A 84 -1.13 17.07 -3.61
CA GLU A 84 -0.93 17.44 -2.21
C GLU A 84 -1.61 16.42 -1.30
N LEU A 85 -0.91 16.01 -0.25
CA LEU A 85 -1.36 15.04 0.73
C LEU A 85 -1.25 15.63 2.13
N LEU A 86 -2.40 15.79 2.79
CA LEU A 86 -2.52 16.23 4.17
C LEU A 86 -3.24 15.15 4.98
N ILE A 87 -2.55 14.56 5.95
CA ILE A 87 -3.10 13.57 6.87
C ILE A 87 -2.90 14.10 8.29
N SER A 88 -4.02 14.41 8.96
CA SER A 88 -4.00 14.80 10.37
C SER A 88 -4.08 13.57 11.27
N ALA A 89 -3.30 13.57 12.33
CA ALA A 89 -3.30 12.49 13.31
C ALA A 89 -4.67 12.34 13.99
N GLY A 90 -5.09 11.09 14.20
CA GLY A 90 -6.37 10.77 14.84
C GLY A 90 -7.56 10.66 13.88
N ASN A 91 -7.39 11.04 12.61
CA ASN A 91 -8.43 10.90 11.60
C ASN A 91 -8.30 9.60 10.80
N ARG A 92 -9.42 9.17 10.20
CA ARG A 92 -9.48 8.01 9.29
C ARG A 92 -9.85 8.49 7.90
N TYR A 93 -9.03 8.15 6.91
CA TYR A 93 -9.19 8.55 5.52
C TYR A 93 -9.46 7.34 4.64
N GLY A 94 -10.28 7.51 3.61
CA GLY A 94 -10.57 6.47 2.61
C GLY A 94 -10.18 6.95 1.21
N LEU A 95 -9.36 6.18 0.51
CA LEU A 95 -8.96 6.48 -0.87
C LEU A 95 -9.90 5.77 -1.86
N VAL A 96 -10.80 6.53 -2.47
CA VAL A 96 -11.84 6.03 -3.40
C VAL A 96 -11.58 6.48 -4.84
N GLY A 97 -12.20 5.82 -5.83
CA GLY A 97 -11.94 6.03 -7.26
C GLY A 97 -11.96 4.75 -8.12
N PRO A 98 -11.78 4.86 -9.45
CA PRO A 98 -11.70 3.71 -10.35
C PRO A 98 -10.45 2.85 -10.11
N ASN A 99 -10.49 1.60 -10.56
CA ASN A 99 -9.31 0.74 -10.62
C ASN A 99 -8.32 1.31 -11.65
N GLY A 100 -7.01 1.21 -11.37
CA GLY A 100 -5.96 1.69 -12.27
C GLY A 100 -5.60 3.19 -12.14
N GLN A 101 -6.23 3.94 -11.24
CA GLN A 101 -5.89 5.36 -10.98
C GLN A 101 -4.82 5.58 -9.91
N GLY A 102 -3.95 4.58 -9.69
CA GLY A 102 -2.79 4.76 -8.81
C GLY A 102 -3.07 4.73 -7.30
N LYS A 103 -4.21 4.20 -6.84
CA LYS A 103 -4.49 4.10 -5.39
C LYS A 103 -3.50 3.22 -4.65
N SER A 104 -3.37 1.96 -5.08
CA SER A 104 -2.40 1.03 -4.49
C SER A 104 -0.98 1.55 -4.67
N THR A 105 -0.72 2.26 -5.78
CA THR A 105 0.53 2.95 -6.03
C THR A 105 0.84 4.03 -4.98
N LEU A 106 -0.11 4.91 -4.69
CA LEU A 106 0.05 5.96 -3.69
C LEU A 106 0.32 5.34 -2.30
N LEU A 107 -0.47 4.34 -1.91
CA LEU A 107 -0.28 3.63 -0.65
C LEU A 107 1.10 2.97 -0.56
N MET A 108 1.59 2.39 -1.66
CA MET A 108 2.93 1.80 -1.72
C MET A 108 4.05 2.85 -1.57
N HIS A 109 3.90 4.03 -2.20
CA HIS A 109 4.89 5.11 -2.07
C HIS A 109 4.90 5.70 -0.65
N ILE A 110 3.73 5.81 -0.01
CA ILE A 110 3.61 6.17 1.42
C ILE A 110 4.31 5.13 2.28
N ALA A 111 4.01 3.84 2.11
CA ALA A 111 4.57 2.75 2.90
C ALA A 111 6.10 2.68 2.84
N LYS A 112 6.67 2.90 1.66
CA LYS A 112 8.13 2.93 1.45
C LYS A 112 8.79 4.25 1.85
N LYS A 113 8.04 5.22 2.38
CA LYS A 113 8.52 6.59 2.68
C LYS A 113 9.24 7.22 1.48
N ALA A 114 8.76 6.93 0.26
CA ALA A 114 9.33 7.46 -0.97
C ALA A 114 8.97 8.95 -1.15
N ILE A 115 7.81 9.35 -0.65
CA ILE A 115 7.43 10.75 -0.47
C ILE A 115 7.94 11.27 0.88
N ALA A 116 8.13 12.58 1.00
CA ALA A 116 8.74 13.25 2.16
C ALA A 116 7.92 13.17 3.48
N ILE A 117 7.83 11.98 4.09
CA ILE A 117 7.14 11.77 5.36
C ILE A 117 8.13 11.94 6.54
N PRO A 118 7.73 12.58 7.65
CA PRO A 118 8.58 12.71 8.84
C PRO A 118 9.10 11.38 9.38
N ARG A 119 10.38 11.34 9.80
CA ARG A 119 11.06 10.10 10.18
C ARG A 119 10.48 9.43 11.43
N HIS A 120 9.94 10.22 12.36
CA HIS A 120 9.36 9.74 13.63
C HIS A 120 7.98 9.10 13.48
N ILE A 121 7.41 9.10 12.28
CA ILE A 121 6.12 8.46 12.00
C ILE A 121 6.38 7.06 11.44
N ASP A 122 5.88 6.04 12.14
CA ASP A 122 5.89 4.66 11.67
C ASP A 122 4.72 4.40 10.75
N ILE A 123 4.97 3.66 9.67
CA ILE A 123 3.97 3.32 8.65
C ILE A 123 3.93 1.81 8.53
N LEU A 124 2.75 1.24 8.72
CA LEU A 124 2.48 -0.17 8.52
C LEU A 124 1.51 -0.32 7.34
N MET A 125 1.92 -1.05 6.32
CA MET A 125 1.08 -1.38 5.17
C MET A 125 0.65 -2.84 5.26
N VAL A 126 -0.62 -3.10 4.97
CA VAL A 126 -1.17 -4.44 4.86
C VAL A 126 -1.34 -4.76 3.38
N GLU A 127 -0.85 -5.92 2.95
CA GLU A 127 -0.99 -6.37 1.56
C GLU A 127 -2.43 -6.78 1.26
N GLN A 128 -2.88 -6.54 0.03
CA GLN A 128 -4.27 -6.75 -0.39
C GLN A 128 -4.64 -8.23 -0.55
N GLU A 129 -3.66 -9.11 -0.74
CA GLU A 129 -3.89 -10.55 -0.94
C GLU A 129 -2.88 -11.35 -0.13
N ILE A 130 -3.39 -12.30 0.67
CA ILE A 130 -2.57 -13.32 1.33
C ILE A 130 -2.67 -14.55 0.43
N SER A 131 -1.53 -15.07 -0.05
CA SER A 131 -1.52 -16.34 -0.77
C SER A 131 -2.10 -17.43 0.13
N ALA A 132 -2.94 -18.31 -0.43
CA ALA A 132 -3.58 -19.37 0.34
C ALA A 132 -2.53 -20.20 1.10
N SER A 133 -2.59 -20.12 2.44
CA SER A 133 -1.69 -20.82 3.34
C SER A 133 -2.48 -21.88 4.09
N SER A 134 -1.89 -23.07 4.28
CA SER A 134 -2.47 -24.13 5.10
C SER A 134 -2.38 -23.85 6.60
N LYS A 135 -1.76 -22.74 6.99
CA LYS A 135 -1.58 -22.33 8.39
C LYS A 135 -2.85 -21.73 8.97
N THR A 136 -3.08 -21.95 10.25
CA THR A 136 -4.21 -21.31 10.93
C THR A 136 -3.95 -19.81 11.12
N PRO A 137 -4.99 -18.96 11.22
CA PRO A 137 -4.81 -17.53 11.49
C PRO A 137 -3.98 -17.24 12.74
N LEU A 138 -4.16 -18.05 13.79
CA LEU A 138 -3.37 -17.95 15.02
C LEU A 138 -1.88 -18.23 14.76
N GLN A 139 -1.56 -19.27 13.99
CA GLN A 139 -0.17 -19.57 13.63
C GLN A 139 0.48 -18.42 12.83
N LEU A 140 -0.26 -17.82 11.89
CA LEU A 140 0.24 -16.67 11.11
C LEU A 140 0.58 -15.47 12.00
N VAL A 141 -0.27 -15.14 12.98
CA VAL A 141 -0.02 -14.04 13.93
C VAL A 141 1.19 -14.36 14.82
N LEU A 142 1.29 -15.61 15.29
CA LEU A 142 2.42 -16.05 16.11
C LEU A 142 3.76 -16.08 15.36
N GLU A 143 3.72 -16.36 14.05
CA GLU A 143 4.89 -16.34 13.17
C GLU A 143 5.31 -14.92 12.76
N ALA A 144 4.40 -13.94 12.81
CA ALA A 144 4.74 -12.54 12.54
C ALA A 144 5.72 -11.96 13.57
N ASP A 145 5.80 -12.55 14.77
CA ASP A 145 6.81 -12.23 15.76
C ASP A 145 8.15 -12.91 15.42
N VAL A 146 8.93 -12.22 14.59
CA VAL A 146 10.26 -12.67 14.15
C VAL A 146 11.19 -12.94 15.32
N GLN A 147 11.14 -12.13 16.38
CA GLN A 147 12.05 -12.29 17.52
C GLN A 147 11.71 -13.55 18.32
N ARG A 148 10.41 -13.80 18.57
CA ARG A 148 9.94 -15.02 19.21
C ARG A 148 10.31 -16.27 18.40
N ASP A 149 10.07 -16.27 17.10
CA ASP A 149 10.39 -17.40 16.21
C ASP A 149 11.89 -17.71 16.18
N VAL A 150 12.75 -16.68 16.14
CA VAL A 150 14.22 -16.85 16.23
C VAL A 150 14.62 -17.49 17.55
N LEU A 151 14.11 -17.01 18.67
CA LEU A 151 14.45 -17.53 20.00
C LEU A 151 13.94 -18.96 20.21
N LEU A 152 12.74 -19.30 19.73
CA LEU A 152 12.21 -20.67 19.79
C LEU A 152 13.07 -21.65 18.98
N ARG A 153 13.52 -21.25 17.79
CA ARG A 153 14.45 -22.06 16.99
C ARG A 153 15.81 -22.21 17.68
N GLU A 154 16.32 -21.14 18.28
CA GLU A 154 17.59 -21.18 19.04
C GLU A 154 17.49 -22.12 20.25
N ARG A 155 16.40 -22.02 21.02
CA ARG A 155 16.09 -22.95 22.13
C ARG A 155 16.12 -24.41 21.67
N ASP A 156 15.34 -24.74 20.64
CA ASP A 156 15.23 -26.12 20.14
C ASP A 156 16.58 -26.67 19.65
N GLN A 157 17.41 -25.82 19.05
CA GLN A 157 18.75 -26.19 18.61
C GLN A 157 19.68 -26.44 19.79
N LEU A 158 19.68 -25.55 20.80
CA LEU A 158 20.51 -25.68 21.98
C LEU A 158 20.14 -26.93 22.79
N GLU A 159 18.85 -27.22 22.98
CA GLU A 159 18.38 -28.44 23.65
C GLU A 159 18.84 -29.71 22.92
N LYS A 160 18.72 -29.75 21.58
CA LYS A 160 19.22 -30.88 20.77
C LYS A 160 20.73 -31.04 20.87
N GLN A 161 21.48 -29.95 20.96
CA GLN A 161 22.94 -30.00 21.08
C GLN A 161 23.38 -30.46 22.48
N LEU A 162 22.72 -29.97 23.53
CA LEU A 162 22.97 -30.35 24.92
C LEU A 162 22.62 -31.82 25.17
N ALA A 163 21.60 -32.35 24.49
CA ALA A 163 21.27 -33.78 24.55
C ALA A 163 22.37 -34.68 23.95
N ARG A 164 23.18 -34.18 23.01
CA ARG A 164 24.30 -34.93 22.39
C ARG A 164 25.61 -34.75 23.13
N SER A 165 25.88 -33.54 23.60
CA SER A 165 27.13 -33.17 24.27
C SER A 165 26.87 -32.07 25.29
N PHE A 166 27.22 -32.34 26.55
CA PHE A 166 27.09 -31.35 27.60
C PHE A 166 28.16 -30.25 27.43
N ASP A 167 27.72 -29.00 27.34
CA ASP A 167 28.57 -27.81 27.20
C ASP A 167 27.99 -26.69 28.05
N MET A 168 28.78 -26.22 29.03
CA MET A 168 28.34 -25.19 29.99
C MET A 168 27.97 -23.88 29.29
N LYS A 169 28.67 -23.50 28.22
CA LYS A 169 28.37 -22.25 27.49
C LYS A 169 27.01 -22.30 26.80
N LYS A 170 26.64 -23.47 26.27
CA LYS A 170 25.33 -23.67 25.64
C LYS A 170 24.22 -23.72 26.66
N GLN A 171 24.50 -24.28 27.84
CA GLN A 171 23.56 -24.29 28.97
C GLN A 171 23.27 -22.87 29.46
N GLU A 172 24.30 -22.03 29.62
CA GLU A 172 24.15 -20.61 29.96
C GLU A 172 23.34 -19.87 28.90
N ARG A 173 23.67 -20.06 27.61
CA ARG A 173 22.93 -19.44 26.51
C ARG A 173 21.45 -19.87 26.48
N LEU A 174 21.16 -21.15 26.74
CA LEU A 174 19.79 -21.66 26.81
C LEU A 174 19.00 -20.97 27.93
N GLN A 175 19.62 -20.75 29.09
CA GLN A 175 19.00 -20.00 30.19
C GLN A 175 18.71 -18.54 29.82
N GLU A 176 19.61 -17.88 29.10
CA GLU A 176 19.37 -16.53 28.57
C GLU A 176 18.17 -16.51 27.60
N VAL A 177 18.08 -17.49 26.70
CA VAL A 177 16.97 -17.59 25.74
C VAL A 177 15.64 -17.75 26.48
N TYR A 178 15.57 -18.61 27.49
CA TYR A 178 14.38 -18.74 28.35
C TYR A 178 14.04 -17.43 29.08
N SER A 179 15.03 -16.71 29.60
CA SER A 179 14.82 -15.40 30.23
C SER A 179 14.23 -14.39 29.24
N ASN A 180 14.74 -14.38 28.00
CA ASN A 180 14.29 -13.46 26.95
C ASN A 180 12.87 -13.77 26.48
N LEU A 181 12.53 -15.06 26.29
CA LEU A 181 11.17 -15.48 25.95
C LEU A 181 10.16 -15.09 27.04
N ASN A 182 10.52 -15.29 28.31
CA ASN A 182 9.72 -14.85 29.46
C ASN A 182 9.54 -13.33 29.49
N ALA A 183 10.61 -12.56 29.25
CA ALA A 183 10.56 -11.10 29.24
C ALA A 183 9.65 -10.55 28.12
N MET A 184 9.58 -11.24 26.98
CA MET A 184 8.68 -10.89 25.88
C MET A 184 7.22 -11.29 26.11
N ARG A 185 6.91 -11.97 27.23
CA ARG A 185 5.61 -12.63 27.47
C ARG A 185 5.23 -13.61 26.36
N ALA A 186 6.23 -14.23 25.72
CA ALA A 186 6.01 -15.14 24.60
C ALA A 186 5.23 -16.41 24.98
N ASP A 187 5.29 -16.80 26.26
CA ASP A 187 4.59 -17.95 26.85
C ASP A 187 3.07 -17.71 27.03
N ALA A 188 2.63 -16.45 27.09
CA ALA A 188 1.21 -16.11 27.24
C ALA A 188 0.42 -16.16 25.91
N ALA A 189 1.12 -16.45 24.80
CA ALA A 189 0.58 -16.40 23.44
C ALA A 189 0.23 -17.80 22.87
N GLU A 190 0.36 -18.87 23.65
CA GLU A 190 -0.10 -20.23 23.27
C GLU A 190 -1.60 -20.47 23.52
#